data_AF-A0A1C6R602-F1
#
_entry.id   AF-A0A1C6R602-F1
#
_cell.length_a   1.000
_cell.length_b   1.000
_cell.length_c   1.000
_cell.angle_alpha   90.00
_cell.angle_beta   90.00
_cell.angle_gamma   90.00
#
_symmetry.space_group_name_H-M   'P 1'
#
loop_
_entity.id
_entity.type
_entity.pdbx_description
1 polymer ?
#
loop_
_entity_poly.entity_id
_entity_poly.type
_entity_poly.pdbx_seq_one_letter_code
_entity_poly.pdbx_strand_id
1 'polypeptide(L)'
;MDLEDPRYAYMFGFLQADGHLASGTGNKGRLSVEINVRDIAILREFQQLTPYNSSITERVRSTNYAERHHSAVWTLCDREARAKVNDLGLPYGRKSKRITPPRVEFSRRDYLRGIVDADGSIGYTGQGLPFVSLTTASAAVGAYLCRYAKAVTGTARRIGRNTRDGVYNVVYTKEAAVQLAAHLYYPNCLSLARKSTAAASLASWERPAAMRVRPPGRRWKPWEDRTLLNSEGTTAAAAELGRSEASCSVRLWRLRTGQVRRPEDLPPNP
;
A
#
# COMPACT_ATOMS: atom_id res chain seq x y z
N MET A 1 17.80 -3.09 -16.64
CA MET A 1 16.58 -3.02 -15.84
C MET A 1 15.40 -2.81 -16.76
N ASP A 2 14.83 -3.93 -17.19
CA ASP A 2 13.54 -4.00 -17.86
C ASP A 2 12.52 -4.32 -16.76
N LEU A 3 11.47 -3.51 -16.60
CA LEU A 3 10.51 -3.69 -15.52
C LEU A 3 9.41 -4.70 -15.86
N GLU A 4 9.36 -5.25 -17.07
CA GLU A 4 8.51 -6.40 -17.38
C GLU A 4 9.04 -7.69 -16.72
N ASP A 5 10.37 -7.80 -16.49
CA ASP A 5 10.95 -8.86 -15.66
C ASP A 5 10.47 -8.70 -14.20
N PRO A 6 9.79 -9.72 -13.63
CA PRO A 6 9.32 -9.73 -12.24
C PRO A 6 10.38 -9.33 -11.21
N ARG A 7 11.63 -9.73 -11.39
CA ARG A 7 12.72 -9.51 -10.43
C ARG A 7 13.15 -8.04 -10.43
N TYR A 8 13.22 -7.41 -11.60
CA TYR A 8 13.51 -5.98 -11.73
C TYR A 8 12.33 -5.12 -11.28
N ALA A 9 11.08 -5.51 -11.57
CA ALA A 9 9.90 -4.83 -11.05
C ALA A 9 9.87 -4.84 -9.52
N TYR A 10 10.12 -6.00 -8.91
CA TYR A 10 10.23 -6.15 -7.46
C TYR A 10 11.33 -5.27 -6.89
N MET A 11 12.56 -5.36 -7.45
CA MET A 11 13.69 -4.56 -6.99
C MET A 11 13.37 -3.07 -7.09
N PHE A 12 12.79 -2.61 -8.20
CA PHE A 12 12.43 -1.20 -8.37
C PHE A 12 11.37 -0.73 -7.35
N GLY A 13 10.35 -1.55 -7.09
CA GLY A 13 9.37 -1.28 -6.03
C GLY A 13 10.04 -1.12 -4.66
N PHE A 14 10.95 -2.04 -4.33
CA PHE A 14 11.72 -1.98 -3.09
C PHE A 14 12.58 -0.71 -3.00
N LEU A 15 13.29 -0.36 -4.08
CA LEU A 15 14.10 0.86 -4.17
C LEU A 15 13.26 2.14 -4.03
N GLN A 16 12.03 2.16 -4.55
CA GLN A 16 11.11 3.28 -4.39
C GLN A 16 10.62 3.49 -2.96
N ALA A 17 10.57 2.46 -2.13
CA ALA A 17 10.23 2.57 -0.72
C ALA A 17 11.49 2.85 0.12
N ASP A 18 12.43 1.90 0.19
CA ASP A 18 13.56 1.93 1.12
C ASP A 18 14.88 2.44 0.52
N GLY A 19 14.98 2.54 -0.80
CA GLY A 19 16.22 3.01 -1.45
C GLY A 19 16.57 4.48 -1.19
N HIS A 20 17.75 4.90 -1.59
CA HIS A 20 18.11 6.31 -1.60
C HIS A 20 18.99 6.57 -2.81
N LEU A 21 18.51 7.42 -3.70
CA LEU A 21 19.27 7.86 -4.85
C LEU A 21 19.84 9.25 -4.58
N ALA A 22 21.17 9.34 -4.56
CA ALA A 22 21.92 10.56 -4.28
C ALA A 22 22.78 10.97 -5.49
N SER A 23 22.77 12.26 -5.80
CA SER A 23 23.66 12.90 -6.74
C SER A 23 24.77 13.65 -5.98
N GLY A 24 25.99 13.64 -6.51
CA GLY A 24 27.13 14.38 -5.98
C GLY A 24 27.86 15.16 -7.06
N THR A 25 28.87 15.93 -6.67
CA THR A 25 29.69 16.72 -7.59
C THR A 25 30.52 15.83 -8.52
N GLY A 26 30.78 16.29 -9.75
CA GLY A 26 31.63 15.59 -10.71
C GLY A 26 31.11 14.20 -11.12
N ASN A 27 29.80 14.09 -11.43
CA ASN A 27 29.11 12.83 -11.76
C ASN A 27 29.09 11.76 -10.65
N LYS A 28 29.55 12.09 -9.43
CA LYS A 28 29.51 11.18 -8.29
C LYS A 28 28.07 10.96 -7.79
N GLY A 29 27.93 9.96 -6.93
CA GLY A 29 26.71 9.66 -6.20
C GLY A 29 26.47 8.17 -6.09
N ARG A 30 25.32 7.80 -5.53
CA ARG A 30 25.05 6.40 -5.18
C ARG A 30 23.55 6.13 -5.13
N LEU A 31 23.20 4.90 -5.44
CA LEU A 31 21.96 4.26 -5.06
C LEU A 31 22.28 3.36 -3.86
N SER A 32 21.55 3.51 -2.75
CA SER A 32 21.76 2.66 -1.57
C SER A 32 20.45 2.15 -1.00
N VAL A 33 20.47 0.95 -0.44
CA VAL A 33 19.36 0.38 0.36
C VAL A 33 19.95 -0.07 1.68
N GLU A 34 19.34 0.36 2.79
CA GLU A 34 19.72 -0.11 4.12
C GLU A 34 18.55 -0.84 4.76
N ILE A 35 18.78 -2.06 5.23
CA ILE A 35 17.78 -2.90 5.90
C ILE A 35 18.39 -3.60 7.10
N ASN A 36 17.53 -4.22 7.92
CA ASN A 36 17.99 -5.10 9.00
C ASN A 36 18.78 -6.30 8.44
N VAL A 37 19.87 -6.70 9.12
CA VAL A 37 20.73 -7.80 8.66
C VAL A 37 19.99 -9.11 8.44
N ARG A 38 18.89 -9.37 9.17
CA ARG A 38 18.08 -10.59 8.99
C ARG A 38 17.52 -10.73 7.57
N ASP A 39 17.37 -9.61 6.88
CA ASP A 39 16.80 -9.51 5.54
C ASP A 39 17.91 -9.40 4.46
N ILE A 40 19.20 -9.55 4.82
CA ILE A 40 20.38 -9.34 3.94
C ILE A 40 20.36 -10.15 2.64
N ALA A 41 19.71 -11.32 2.64
CA ALA A 41 19.58 -12.15 1.44
C ALA A 41 18.98 -11.36 0.27
N ILE A 42 18.03 -10.46 0.51
CA ILE A 42 17.43 -9.65 -0.56
C ILE A 42 18.43 -8.70 -1.22
N LEU A 43 19.41 -8.20 -0.45
CA LEU A 43 20.46 -7.34 -1.00
C LEU A 43 21.43 -8.14 -1.88
N ARG A 44 21.68 -9.41 -1.52
CA ARG A 44 22.49 -10.32 -2.35
C ARG A 44 21.81 -10.61 -3.68
N GLU A 45 20.49 -10.81 -3.66
CA GLU A 45 19.68 -10.92 -4.88
C GLU A 45 19.77 -9.64 -5.73
N PHE A 46 19.68 -8.44 -5.12
CA PHE A 46 19.86 -7.18 -5.86
C PHE A 46 21.25 -7.07 -6.48
N GLN A 47 22.30 -7.44 -5.74
CA GLN A 47 23.68 -7.45 -6.23
C GLN A 47 23.83 -8.39 -7.45
N GLN A 48 23.23 -9.58 -7.42
CA GLN A 48 23.27 -10.54 -8.54
C GLN A 48 22.45 -10.07 -9.76
N LEU A 49 21.30 -9.42 -9.53
CA LEU A 49 20.44 -8.90 -10.60
C LEU A 49 21.05 -7.71 -11.34
N THR A 50 21.93 -6.95 -10.69
CA THR A 50 22.58 -5.79 -11.31
C THR A 50 23.86 -6.22 -12.04
N PRO A 51 24.01 -5.91 -13.34
CA PRO A 51 25.25 -6.19 -14.07
C PRO A 51 26.40 -5.22 -13.72
N TYR A 52 26.20 -4.37 -12.72
CA TYR A 52 27.13 -3.32 -12.32
C TYR A 52 27.78 -3.68 -10.99
N ASN A 53 29.01 -3.20 -10.80
CA ASN A 53 29.69 -3.32 -9.53
C ASN A 53 28.88 -2.64 -8.42
N SER A 54 28.55 -3.43 -7.40
CA SER A 54 27.87 -2.98 -6.19
C SER A 54 28.46 -3.70 -5.00
N SER A 55 28.34 -3.10 -3.82
CA SER A 55 28.88 -3.64 -2.56
C SER A 55 27.78 -3.83 -1.54
N ILE A 56 28.00 -4.76 -0.61
CA ILE A 56 27.17 -4.95 0.58
C ILE A 56 28.07 -4.86 1.80
N THR A 57 27.73 -3.96 2.70
CA THR A 57 28.46 -3.73 3.95
C THR A 57 27.51 -3.84 5.12
N GLU A 58 27.96 -4.42 6.22
CA GLU A 58 27.21 -4.49 7.47
C GLU A 58 27.67 -3.41 8.45
N ARG A 59 26.76 -2.93 9.29
CA ARG A 59 27.07 -1.96 10.35
C ARG A 59 26.24 -2.25 11.60
N VAL A 60 26.88 -2.13 12.76
CA VAL A 60 26.24 -2.17 14.07
C VAL A 60 26.33 -0.79 14.70
N ARG A 61 25.20 -0.24 15.15
CA ARG A 61 25.16 1.03 15.87
C ARG A 61 24.13 1.01 16.98
N SER A 62 24.35 1.80 18.02
CA SER A 62 23.28 2.18 18.94
C SER A 62 22.39 3.22 18.26
N THR A 63 21.09 3.07 18.41
CA THR A 63 20.07 4.04 17.95
C THR A 63 19.19 4.42 19.13
N ASN A 64 18.44 5.52 19.02
CA ASN A 64 17.47 5.93 20.04
C ASN A 64 16.40 4.86 20.37
N TYR A 65 16.31 3.81 19.56
CA TYR A 65 15.32 2.73 19.67
C TYR A 65 15.93 1.37 20.06
N ALA A 66 17.25 1.20 19.95
CA ALA A 66 17.91 -0.07 20.22
C ALA A 66 19.41 0.14 20.47
N GLU A 67 19.93 -0.46 21.54
CA GLU A 67 21.35 -0.40 21.90
C GLU A 67 22.27 -1.03 20.84
N ARG A 68 21.80 -2.04 20.11
CA ARG A 68 22.54 -2.72 19.04
C ARG A 68 21.66 -2.98 17.82
N HIS A 69 21.51 -1.97 16.96
CA HIS A 69 20.89 -2.12 15.66
C HIS A 69 21.90 -2.63 14.63
N HIS A 70 21.72 -3.87 14.16
CA HIS A 70 22.54 -4.48 13.10
C HIS A 70 21.83 -4.36 11.74
N SER A 71 22.45 -3.65 10.81
CA SER A 71 21.93 -3.36 9.47
C SER A 71 22.93 -3.73 8.38
N ALA A 72 22.42 -4.10 7.22
CA ALA A 72 23.18 -4.27 5.99
C ALA A 72 22.83 -3.17 4.99
N VAL A 73 23.83 -2.69 4.25
CA VAL A 73 23.70 -1.63 3.25
C VAL A 73 24.21 -2.14 1.91
N TRP A 74 23.36 -2.16 0.91
CA TRP A 74 23.75 -2.35 -0.48
C TRP A 74 24.00 -0.99 -1.14
N THR A 75 25.08 -0.84 -1.89
CA THR A 75 25.46 0.40 -2.57
C THR A 75 25.87 0.15 -4.02
N LEU A 76 25.32 0.95 -4.94
CA LEU A 76 25.66 0.98 -6.35
C LEU A 76 26.02 2.42 -6.77
N CYS A 77 27.22 2.62 -7.30
CA CYS A 77 27.74 3.95 -7.66
C CYS A 77 27.74 4.22 -9.17
N ASP A 78 27.54 3.17 -9.98
CA ASP A 78 27.57 3.25 -11.43
C ASP A 78 26.63 4.36 -11.97
N ARG A 79 27.12 5.17 -12.90
CA ARG A 79 26.39 6.34 -13.41
C ARG A 79 25.23 5.93 -14.31
N GLU A 80 25.44 4.98 -15.21
CA GLU A 80 24.42 4.50 -16.14
C GLU A 80 23.28 3.86 -15.39
N ALA A 81 23.61 2.99 -14.42
CA ALA A 81 22.63 2.35 -13.56
C ALA A 81 21.78 3.37 -12.79
N ARG A 82 22.41 4.40 -12.22
CA ARG A 82 21.70 5.47 -11.49
C ARG A 82 20.82 6.32 -12.40
N ALA A 83 21.29 6.65 -13.60
CA ALA A 83 20.49 7.36 -14.60
C ALA A 83 19.25 6.54 -14.99
N LYS A 84 19.44 5.25 -15.29
CA LYS A 84 18.33 4.35 -15.64
C LYS A 84 17.29 4.23 -14.54
N VAL A 85 17.72 4.09 -13.29
CA VAL A 85 16.80 4.06 -12.14
C VAL A 85 16.07 5.39 -11.95
N ASN A 86 16.72 6.52 -12.23
CA ASN A 86 16.09 7.83 -12.19
C ASN A 86 15.02 7.99 -13.28
N ASP A 87 15.33 7.60 -14.51
CA ASP A 87 14.43 7.65 -15.67
C ASP A 87 13.18 6.79 -15.47
N LEU A 88 13.33 5.64 -14.79
CA LEU A 88 12.20 4.77 -14.41
C LEU A 88 11.29 5.38 -13.33
N GLY A 89 11.71 6.47 -12.67
CA GLY A 89 10.88 7.24 -11.75
C GLY A 89 11.32 7.25 -10.29
N LEU A 90 12.57 6.91 -9.96
CA LEU A 90 13.15 7.12 -8.62
C LEU A 90 13.88 8.48 -8.57
N PRO A 91 13.33 9.52 -7.91
CA PRO A 91 13.97 10.84 -7.90
C PRO A 91 15.21 10.87 -7.00
N TYR A 92 16.16 11.75 -7.33
CA TYR A 92 17.24 12.11 -6.42
C TYR A 92 16.71 12.82 -5.16
N GLY A 93 17.27 12.49 -4.00
CA GLY A 93 16.94 13.13 -2.72
C GLY A 93 15.63 12.65 -2.08
N ARG A 94 14.89 13.57 -1.44
CA ARG A 94 13.64 13.24 -0.72
C ARG A 94 12.56 12.77 -1.69
N LYS A 95 12.07 11.55 -1.48
CA LYS A 95 11.22 10.83 -2.45
C LYS A 95 9.84 10.40 -1.92
N SER A 96 9.66 10.30 -0.60
CA SER A 96 8.48 9.66 0.02
C SER A 96 7.11 10.20 -0.43
N LYS A 97 6.99 11.50 -0.72
CA LYS A 97 5.76 12.12 -1.25
C LYS A 97 5.68 12.17 -2.79
N ARG A 98 6.81 11.96 -3.48
CA ARG A 98 6.98 12.23 -4.92
C ARG A 98 7.00 10.99 -5.79
N ILE A 99 7.35 9.83 -5.22
CA ILE A 99 7.35 8.57 -5.99
C ILE A 99 5.97 8.27 -6.55
N THR A 100 5.95 7.82 -7.79
CA THR A 100 4.78 7.28 -8.47
C THR A 100 5.14 5.91 -9.04
N PRO A 101 4.15 5.03 -9.30
CA PRO A 101 4.40 3.84 -10.11
C PRO A 101 5.12 4.20 -11.43
N PRO A 102 5.92 3.26 -12.00
CA PRO A 102 6.57 3.47 -13.29
C PRO A 102 5.57 3.91 -14.37
N ARG A 103 6.06 4.70 -15.33
CA ARG A 103 5.28 5.15 -16.50
C ARG A 103 5.48 4.28 -17.74
N VAL A 104 6.41 3.33 -17.66
CA VAL A 104 6.64 2.28 -18.67
C VAL A 104 5.75 1.08 -18.37
N GLU A 105 5.73 0.06 -19.23
CA GLU A 105 5.16 -1.24 -18.86
C GLU A 105 6.02 -1.93 -17.79
N PHE A 106 5.36 -2.65 -16.89
CA PHE A 106 6.03 -3.36 -15.80
C PHE A 106 5.17 -4.48 -15.21
N SER A 107 5.82 -5.45 -14.57
CA SER A 107 5.11 -6.43 -13.75
C SER A 107 4.50 -5.76 -12.52
N ARG A 108 3.20 -5.46 -12.61
CA ARG A 108 2.43 -4.73 -11.61
C ARG A 108 2.40 -5.43 -10.25
N ARG A 109 2.30 -6.77 -10.26
CA ARG A 109 2.25 -7.63 -9.09
C ARG A 109 3.55 -7.57 -8.30
N ASP A 110 4.66 -7.73 -9.01
CA ASP A 110 5.99 -7.81 -8.42
C ASP A 110 6.47 -6.45 -7.94
N TYR A 111 6.19 -5.38 -8.69
CA TYR A 111 6.37 -4.01 -8.24
C TYR A 111 5.67 -3.73 -6.90
N LEU A 112 4.39 -4.10 -6.80
CA LEU A 112 3.63 -3.94 -5.56
C LEU A 112 4.17 -4.81 -4.43
N ARG A 113 4.62 -6.04 -4.72
CA ARG A 113 5.28 -6.88 -3.71
C ARG A 113 6.55 -6.20 -3.21
N GLY A 114 7.38 -5.62 -4.07
CA GLY A 114 8.59 -4.89 -3.67
C GLY A 114 8.28 -3.71 -2.74
N ILE A 115 7.23 -2.94 -3.06
CA ILE A 115 6.75 -1.84 -2.20
C ILE A 115 6.25 -2.37 -0.85
N VAL A 116 5.45 -3.44 -0.85
CA VAL A 116 4.93 -4.06 0.38
C VAL A 116 6.06 -4.68 1.21
N ASP A 117 7.09 -5.22 0.59
CA ASP A 117 8.24 -5.82 1.29
C ASP A 117 9.13 -4.78 1.99
N ALA A 118 9.23 -3.57 1.43
CA ALA A 118 9.91 -2.45 2.07
C ALA A 118 9.03 -1.76 3.13
N ASP A 119 7.89 -1.18 2.73
CA ASP A 119 7.08 -0.26 3.57
C ASP A 119 5.78 -0.87 4.11
N GLY A 120 5.50 -2.14 3.78
CA GLY A 120 4.26 -2.83 4.18
C GLY A 120 4.42 -3.84 5.32
N SER A 121 3.31 -4.47 5.69
CA SER A 121 3.25 -5.52 6.70
C SER A 121 2.21 -6.57 6.33
N ILE A 122 2.48 -7.82 6.73
CA ILE A 122 1.63 -8.99 6.49
C ILE A 122 1.63 -9.81 7.76
N GLY A 123 0.48 -10.33 8.15
CA GLY A 123 0.36 -11.23 9.30
C GLY A 123 -1.05 -11.24 9.87
N TYR A 124 -1.13 -11.41 11.19
CA TYR A 124 -2.37 -11.45 11.94
C TYR A 124 -2.48 -10.24 12.87
N THR A 125 -3.68 -9.67 12.98
CA THR A 125 -3.97 -8.67 14.01
C THR A 125 -3.98 -9.33 15.40
N GLY A 126 -4.00 -8.54 16.47
CA GLY A 126 -4.17 -9.08 17.84
C GLY A 126 -5.48 -9.83 18.07
N GLN A 127 -6.44 -9.76 17.14
CA GLN A 127 -7.69 -10.52 17.15
C GLN A 127 -7.62 -11.79 16.27
N GLY A 128 -6.44 -12.17 15.77
CA GLY A 128 -6.27 -13.32 14.89
C GLY A 128 -6.86 -13.13 13.48
N LEU A 129 -7.03 -11.88 13.01
CA LEU A 129 -7.52 -11.62 11.65
C LEU A 129 -6.33 -11.42 10.70
N PRO A 130 -6.30 -12.07 9.53
CA PRO A 130 -5.24 -11.88 8.56
C PRO A 130 -5.28 -10.44 8.05
N PHE A 131 -4.12 -9.84 7.79
CA PHE A 131 -4.00 -8.52 7.21
C PHE A 131 -2.83 -8.39 6.23
N VAL A 132 -2.99 -7.49 5.27
CA VAL A 132 -1.94 -6.93 4.42
C VAL A 132 -2.06 -5.42 4.48
N SER A 133 -0.99 -4.72 4.84
CA SER A 133 -1.00 -3.26 4.94
C SER A 133 0.17 -2.61 4.23
N LEU A 134 -0.02 -1.36 3.83
CA LEU A 134 1.01 -0.47 3.32
C LEU A 134 0.87 0.90 3.98
N THR A 135 1.98 1.41 4.51
CA THR A 135 2.08 2.78 5.01
C THR A 135 2.90 3.59 4.00
N THR A 136 2.33 4.63 3.41
CA THR A 136 3.05 5.44 2.41
C THR A 136 2.67 6.91 2.47
N ALA A 137 3.64 7.80 2.23
CA ALA A 137 3.37 9.24 2.08
C ALA A 137 2.94 9.60 0.64
N SER A 138 3.12 8.70 -0.33
CA SER A 138 2.75 8.91 -1.73
C SER A 138 1.29 8.54 -1.97
N ALA A 139 0.50 9.55 -2.37
CA ALA A 139 -0.88 9.35 -2.77
C ALA A 139 -0.99 8.45 -4.01
N ALA A 140 -0.05 8.57 -4.94
CA ALA A 140 -0.04 7.80 -6.18
C ALA A 140 0.18 6.31 -5.92
N VAL A 141 1.15 5.96 -5.05
CA VAL A 141 1.42 4.57 -4.66
C VAL A 141 0.23 3.99 -3.90
N GLY A 142 -0.30 4.73 -2.92
CA GLY A 142 -1.47 4.29 -2.15
C GLY A 142 -2.70 4.05 -3.05
N ALA A 143 -3.00 4.98 -3.96
CA ALA A 143 -4.11 4.85 -4.90
C ALA A 143 -3.90 3.70 -5.90
N TYR A 144 -2.66 3.48 -6.34
CA TYR A 144 -2.30 2.38 -7.23
C TYR A 144 -2.55 1.03 -6.56
N LEU A 145 -2.07 0.84 -5.32
CA LEU A 145 -2.36 -0.37 -4.53
C LEU A 145 -3.87 -0.58 -4.38
N CYS A 146 -4.65 0.47 -4.07
CA CYS A 146 -6.10 0.35 -3.94
C CYS A 146 -6.80 -0.08 -5.22
N ARG A 147 -6.42 0.48 -6.37
CA ARG A 147 -6.97 0.07 -7.66
C ARG A 147 -6.60 -1.38 -7.98
N TYR A 148 -5.34 -1.75 -7.79
CA TYR A 148 -4.85 -3.09 -8.09
C TYR A 148 -5.48 -4.15 -7.18
N ALA A 149 -5.48 -3.92 -5.86
CA ALA A 149 -6.10 -4.83 -4.91
C ALA A 149 -7.61 -4.96 -5.10
N LYS A 150 -8.31 -3.91 -5.56
CA LYS A 150 -9.72 -4.03 -5.95
C LYS A 150 -9.91 -5.00 -7.12
N ALA A 151 -9.02 -4.96 -8.13
CA ALA A 151 -9.08 -5.88 -9.26
C ALA A 151 -8.84 -7.34 -8.82
N VAL A 152 -7.95 -7.54 -7.84
CA VAL A 152 -7.60 -8.88 -7.31
C VAL A 152 -8.65 -9.44 -6.35
N THR A 153 -9.17 -8.60 -5.44
CA THR A 153 -9.96 -9.05 -4.28
C THR A 153 -11.44 -8.64 -4.34
N GLY A 154 -11.83 -7.87 -5.35
CA GLY A 154 -13.13 -7.17 -5.41
C GLY A 154 -13.31 -6.06 -4.35
N THR A 155 -12.41 -5.96 -3.36
CA THR A 155 -12.58 -5.07 -2.21
C THR A 155 -12.02 -3.68 -2.48
N ALA A 156 -12.91 -2.69 -2.58
CA ALA A 156 -12.51 -1.30 -2.72
C ALA A 156 -12.11 -0.68 -1.37
N ARG A 157 -11.00 0.06 -1.35
CA ARG A 157 -10.58 0.91 -0.23
C ARG A 157 -10.57 2.37 -0.65
N ARG A 158 -11.06 3.23 0.25
CA ARG A 158 -10.82 4.67 0.18
C ARG A 158 -9.61 4.98 1.05
N ILE A 159 -8.69 5.79 0.55
CA ILE A 159 -7.51 6.22 1.28
C ILE A 159 -7.73 7.62 1.81
N GLY A 160 -7.26 7.87 3.02
CA GLY A 160 -7.16 9.18 3.65
C GLY A 160 -5.84 9.24 4.40
N ARG A 161 -5.34 10.46 4.63
CA ARG A 161 -4.15 10.65 5.47
C ARG A 161 -4.52 10.43 6.93
N ASN A 162 -3.64 9.78 7.69
CA ASN A 162 -3.77 9.76 9.14
C ASN A 162 -3.54 11.17 9.71
N THR A 163 -4.12 11.43 10.87
CA THR A 163 -3.99 12.72 11.55
C THR A 163 -2.60 12.91 12.16
N ARG A 164 -1.97 11.82 12.61
CA ARG A 164 -0.68 11.84 13.31
C ARG A 164 0.48 12.28 12.42
N ASP A 165 0.66 11.62 11.27
CA ASP A 165 1.87 11.76 10.45
C ASP A 165 1.55 12.31 9.04
N GLY A 166 0.26 12.46 8.70
CA GLY A 166 -0.17 12.86 7.38
C GLY A 166 0.09 11.81 6.29
N VAL A 167 0.23 10.53 6.63
CA VAL A 167 0.51 9.43 5.69
C VAL A 167 -0.71 8.56 5.41
N TYR A 168 -0.71 7.83 4.30
CA TYR A 168 -1.77 6.88 3.95
C TYR A 168 -1.48 5.52 4.59
N ASN A 169 -2.45 5.01 5.35
CA ASN A 169 -2.44 3.65 5.87
C ASN A 169 -3.49 2.83 5.12
N VAL A 170 -3.05 1.99 4.18
CA VAL A 170 -3.93 1.10 3.42
C VAL A 170 -3.89 -0.27 4.08
N VAL A 171 -5.05 -0.80 4.49
CA VAL A 171 -5.13 -2.10 5.16
C VAL A 171 -6.23 -2.96 4.52
N TYR A 172 -5.87 -4.18 4.16
CA TYR A 172 -6.77 -5.28 3.80
C TYR A 172 -6.81 -6.26 4.95
N THR A 173 -7.97 -6.85 5.21
CA THR A 173 -8.17 -7.82 6.29
C THR A 173 -9.04 -8.98 5.82
N LYS A 174 -9.01 -10.10 6.55
CA LYS A 174 -9.86 -11.27 6.30
C LYS A 174 -9.61 -11.85 4.89
N GLU A 175 -10.64 -12.23 4.16
CA GLU A 175 -10.55 -12.85 2.84
C GLU A 175 -9.76 -11.99 1.85
N ALA A 176 -9.97 -10.68 1.89
CA ALA A 176 -9.24 -9.76 1.01
C ALA A 176 -7.74 -9.75 1.31
N ALA A 177 -7.34 -9.95 2.57
CA ALA A 177 -5.92 -10.08 2.91
C ALA A 177 -5.35 -11.43 2.45
N VAL A 178 -6.09 -12.52 2.64
CA VAL A 178 -5.69 -13.86 2.18
C VAL A 178 -5.50 -13.87 0.65
N GLN A 179 -6.49 -13.39 -0.09
CA GLN A 179 -6.45 -13.30 -1.56
C GLN A 179 -5.31 -12.40 -2.04
N LEU A 180 -5.13 -11.23 -1.44
CA LEU A 180 -4.07 -10.30 -1.84
C LEU A 180 -2.68 -10.86 -1.52
N ALA A 181 -2.51 -11.50 -0.36
CA ALA A 181 -1.24 -12.13 0.03
C ALA A 181 -0.89 -13.29 -0.91
N ALA A 182 -1.83 -14.19 -1.17
CA ALA A 182 -1.63 -15.32 -2.09
C ALA A 182 -1.29 -14.84 -3.52
N HIS A 183 -1.92 -13.75 -3.97
CA HIS A 183 -1.61 -13.15 -5.26
C HIS A 183 -0.20 -12.57 -5.31
N LEU A 184 0.18 -11.75 -4.33
CA LEU A 184 1.48 -11.07 -4.31
C LEU A 184 2.63 -12.06 -4.10
N TYR A 185 2.47 -13.05 -3.20
CA TYR A 185 3.50 -14.00 -2.77
C TYR A 185 3.24 -15.40 -3.35
N TYR A 186 3.35 -15.50 -4.67
CA TYR A 186 3.26 -16.78 -5.36
C TYR A 186 4.54 -17.61 -5.17
N PRO A 187 4.51 -18.94 -5.43
CA PRO A 187 5.68 -19.80 -5.25
C PRO A 187 6.93 -19.30 -5.99
N ASN A 188 8.09 -19.42 -5.33
CA ASN A 188 9.41 -19.05 -5.86
C ASN A 188 9.56 -17.57 -6.27
N CYS A 189 8.70 -16.68 -5.78
CA CYS A 189 8.84 -15.25 -6.03
C CYS A 189 9.96 -14.62 -5.17
N LEU A 190 10.68 -13.66 -5.75
CA LEU A 190 11.66 -12.86 -5.02
C LEU A 190 10.95 -12.02 -3.95
N SER A 191 11.28 -12.23 -2.68
CA SER A 191 10.60 -11.59 -1.54
C SER A 191 11.45 -11.63 -0.27
N LEU A 192 11.09 -10.83 0.73
CA LEU A 192 11.59 -11.01 2.09
C LEU A 192 11.05 -12.32 2.67
N ALA A 193 11.95 -13.23 3.06
CA ALA A 193 11.60 -14.57 3.54
C ALA A 193 10.52 -14.54 4.63
N ARG A 194 10.67 -13.68 5.63
CA ARG A 194 9.69 -13.53 6.73
C ARG A 194 8.29 -13.11 6.25
N LYS A 195 8.20 -12.28 5.21
CA LYS A 195 6.91 -11.81 4.66
C LYS A 195 6.28 -12.87 3.77
N SER A 196 7.09 -13.62 3.03
CA SER A 196 6.66 -14.81 2.29
C SER A 196 6.09 -15.88 3.25
N THR A 197 6.80 -16.19 4.34
CA THR A 197 6.30 -17.10 5.39
C THR A 197 5.00 -16.60 6.01
N ALA A 198 4.91 -15.29 6.32
CA ALA A 198 3.69 -14.70 6.85
C ALA A 198 2.53 -14.76 5.84
N ALA A 199 2.77 -14.54 4.55
CA ALA A 199 1.77 -14.66 3.51
C ALA A 199 1.28 -16.11 3.35
N ALA A 200 2.19 -17.08 3.38
CA ALA A 200 1.86 -18.50 3.32
C ALA A 200 0.99 -18.93 4.51
N SER A 201 1.26 -18.43 5.71
CA SER A 201 0.45 -18.76 6.89
C SER A 201 -0.95 -18.16 6.86
N LEU A 202 -1.24 -17.17 5.99
CA LEU A 202 -2.59 -16.66 5.81
C LEU A 202 -3.46 -17.61 4.98
N ALA A 203 -2.86 -18.48 4.16
CA ALA A 203 -3.60 -19.37 3.25
C ALA A 203 -4.50 -20.37 3.99
N SER A 204 -4.16 -20.72 5.23
CA SER A 204 -4.96 -21.60 6.09
C SER A 204 -6.06 -20.87 6.86
N TRP A 205 -6.17 -19.54 6.74
CA TRP A 205 -7.21 -18.80 7.45
C TRP A 205 -8.55 -18.98 6.76
N GLU A 206 -9.53 -19.45 7.53
CA GLU A 206 -10.92 -19.50 7.12
C GLU A 206 -11.77 -18.60 8.00
N ARG A 207 -12.83 -18.03 7.41
CA ARG A 207 -13.79 -17.24 8.17
C ARG A 207 -14.51 -18.13 9.18
N PRO A 208 -14.46 -17.82 10.49
CA PRO A 208 -15.28 -18.52 11.46
C PRO A 208 -16.76 -18.39 11.12
N ALA A 209 -17.54 -19.47 11.22
CA ALA A 209 -18.96 -19.50 10.83
C ALA A 209 -19.80 -18.40 11.51
N ALA A 210 -19.48 -18.06 12.76
CA ALA A 210 -20.16 -16.99 13.52
C ALA A 210 -19.81 -15.57 13.02
N MET A 211 -18.76 -15.40 12.23
CA MET A 211 -18.28 -14.09 11.80
C MET A 211 -19.08 -13.59 10.59
N ARG A 212 -20.03 -12.68 10.84
CA ARG A 212 -20.86 -12.07 9.80
C ARG A 212 -20.05 -11.41 8.68
N VAL A 213 -20.44 -11.68 7.44
CA VAL A 213 -19.98 -10.93 6.26
C VAL A 213 -20.73 -9.61 6.25
N ARG A 214 -20.00 -8.49 6.31
CA ARG A 214 -20.62 -7.18 6.15
C ARG A 214 -20.93 -7.00 4.67
N PRO A 215 -22.19 -6.79 4.27
CA PRO A 215 -22.51 -6.50 2.89
C PRO A 215 -21.79 -5.20 2.47
N PRO A 216 -21.38 -5.09 1.19
CA PRO A 216 -20.76 -3.87 0.69
C PRO A 216 -21.64 -2.66 1.03
N GLY A 217 -21.03 -1.61 1.59
CA GLY A 217 -21.78 -0.45 2.07
C GLY A 217 -22.53 0.23 0.92
N ARG A 218 -23.87 0.18 0.95
CA ARG A 218 -24.74 0.88 0.01
C ARG A 218 -24.56 2.40 0.17
N ARG A 219 -23.97 3.05 -0.84
CA ARG A 219 -23.81 4.51 -0.88
C ARG A 219 -25.18 5.18 -0.91
N TRP A 220 -25.30 6.31 -0.24
CA TRP A 220 -26.48 7.19 -0.35
C TRP A 220 -26.52 7.82 -1.74
N LYS A 221 -27.65 7.67 -2.42
CA LYS A 221 -27.96 8.33 -3.69
C LYS A 221 -28.69 9.65 -3.41
N PRO A 222 -28.62 10.65 -4.31
CA PRO A 222 -29.30 11.93 -4.10
C PRO A 222 -30.81 11.80 -3.86
N TRP A 223 -31.49 10.84 -4.51
CA TRP A 223 -32.91 10.61 -4.26
C TRP A 223 -33.18 10.02 -2.86
N GLU A 224 -32.29 9.18 -2.33
CA GLU A 224 -32.43 8.66 -0.96
C GLU A 224 -32.27 9.78 0.07
N ASP A 225 -31.41 10.76 -0.21
CA ASP A 225 -31.26 11.95 0.61
C ASP A 225 -32.53 12.83 0.57
N ARG A 226 -33.18 12.95 -0.59
CA ARG A 226 -34.48 13.66 -0.71
C ARG A 226 -35.58 12.95 0.08
N THR A 227 -35.73 11.64 -0.10
CA THR A 227 -36.67 10.82 0.69
C THR A 227 -36.44 10.98 2.19
N LEU A 228 -35.17 10.96 2.62
CA LEU A 228 -34.82 11.11 4.03
C LEU A 228 -35.11 12.52 4.59
N LEU A 229 -34.93 13.58 3.79
CA LEU A 229 -35.24 14.95 4.18
C LEU A 229 -36.75 15.22 4.26
N ASN A 230 -37.52 14.55 3.41
CA ASN A 230 -38.98 14.72 3.29
C ASN A 230 -39.78 13.78 4.20
N SER A 231 -39.13 12.76 4.77
CA SER A 231 -39.79 11.80 5.68
C SER A 231 -40.10 12.42 7.04
N GLU A 232 -41.24 12.06 7.62
CA GLU A 232 -41.70 12.48 8.95
C GLU A 232 -40.81 11.94 10.09
N GLY A 233 -39.99 10.93 9.81
CA GLY A 233 -39.05 10.37 10.79
C GLY A 233 -38.03 9.41 10.19
N THR A 234 -36.99 9.10 10.97
CA THR A 234 -35.89 8.20 10.56
C THR A 234 -36.33 6.75 10.45
N THR A 235 -37.34 6.33 11.23
CA THR A 235 -37.93 4.98 11.19
C THR A 235 -38.71 4.75 9.89
N ALA A 236 -39.58 5.70 9.50
CA ALA A 236 -40.34 5.62 8.25
C ALA A 236 -39.41 5.60 7.03
N ALA A 237 -38.42 6.51 6.99
CA ALA A 237 -37.42 6.53 5.94
C ALA A 237 -36.57 5.25 5.91
N ALA A 238 -36.27 4.64 7.06
CA ALA A 238 -35.52 3.39 7.12
C ALA A 238 -36.29 2.23 6.46
N ALA A 239 -37.60 2.13 6.72
CA ALA A 239 -38.46 1.14 6.10
C ALA A 239 -38.54 1.34 4.58
N GLU A 240 -38.80 2.57 4.12
CA GLU A 240 -38.91 2.89 2.69
C GLU A 240 -37.59 2.66 1.93
N LEU A 241 -36.47 3.07 2.52
CA LEU A 241 -35.16 2.99 1.87
C LEU A 241 -34.50 1.61 1.99
N GLY A 242 -35.05 0.71 2.81
CA GLY A 242 -34.42 -0.57 3.15
C GLY A 242 -33.07 -0.36 3.84
N ARG A 243 -33.01 0.58 4.80
CA ARG A 243 -31.81 0.92 5.58
C ARG A 243 -32.11 0.76 7.07
N SER A 244 -31.06 0.73 7.91
CA SER A 244 -31.27 0.78 9.35
C SER A 244 -31.61 2.20 9.81
N GLU A 245 -32.43 2.32 10.85
CA GLU A 245 -32.79 3.61 11.44
C GLU A 245 -31.56 4.42 11.85
N ALA A 246 -30.60 3.79 12.54
CA ALA A 246 -29.33 4.45 12.91
C ALA A 246 -28.57 5.01 11.69
N SER A 247 -28.62 4.32 10.53
CA SER A 247 -28.01 4.83 9.30
C SER A 247 -28.75 6.07 8.77
N CYS A 248 -30.08 6.08 8.85
CA CYS A 248 -30.91 7.21 8.46
C CYS A 248 -30.68 8.41 9.40
N SER A 249 -30.66 8.22 10.72
CA SER A 249 -30.45 9.28 11.70
C SER A 249 -29.09 9.98 11.51
N VAL A 250 -28.01 9.20 11.35
CA VAL A 250 -26.68 9.77 11.10
C VAL A 250 -26.64 10.52 9.77
N ARG A 251 -27.28 10.01 8.72
CA ARG A 251 -27.30 10.68 7.41
C ARG A 251 -28.10 11.99 7.46
N LEU A 252 -29.27 11.98 8.10
CA LEU A 252 -30.13 13.15 8.23
C LEU A 252 -29.43 14.27 9.00
N TRP A 253 -28.76 13.94 10.10
CA TRP A 253 -27.96 14.91 10.85
C TRP A 253 -26.86 15.55 9.98
N ARG A 254 -26.14 14.76 9.17
CA ARG A 254 -25.10 15.28 8.25
C ARG A 254 -25.66 16.20 7.17
N LEU A 255 -26.85 15.89 6.63
CA LEU A 255 -27.53 16.73 5.63
C LEU A 255 -28.03 18.05 6.26
N ARG A 256 -28.52 18.00 7.50
CA ARG A 256 -29.00 19.19 8.23
C ARG A 256 -27.86 20.11 8.67
N THR A 257 -26.74 19.56 9.12
CA THR A 257 -25.56 20.29 9.59
C THR A 257 -24.60 20.73 8.49
N GLY A 258 -24.91 20.44 7.22
CA GLY A 258 -24.06 20.82 6.08
C GLY A 258 -22.76 20.01 5.96
N GLN A 259 -22.56 18.97 6.77
CA GLN A 259 -21.42 18.05 6.62
C GLN A 259 -21.47 17.25 5.31
N VAL A 260 -22.65 17.17 4.70
CA VAL A 260 -22.87 16.62 3.37
C VAL A 260 -23.75 17.61 2.60
N ARG A 261 -23.37 17.93 1.36
CA ARG A 261 -24.18 18.78 0.47
C ARG A 261 -25.56 18.17 0.22
N ARG A 262 -26.59 19.01 0.21
CA ARG A 262 -27.95 18.54 -0.07
C ARG A 262 -28.10 18.29 -1.57
N PRO A 263 -29.04 17.42 -1.97
CA PRO A 263 -29.34 17.17 -3.38
C PRO A 263 -29.78 18.43 -4.15
N GLU A 264 -30.31 19.42 -3.45
CA GLU A 264 -30.76 20.72 -3.99
C GLU A 264 -29.60 21.68 -4.26
N ASP A 265 -28.45 21.48 -3.61
CA ASP A 265 -27.23 22.28 -3.79
C ASP A 265 -26.35 21.77 -4.94
N LEU A 266 -26.78 20.68 -5.62
CA LEU A 266 -26.07 20.12 -6.76
C LEU A 266 -26.55 20.84 -8.03
N PRO A 267 -25.65 21.26 -8.93
CA PRO A 267 -26.05 21.82 -10.21
C PRO A 267 -26.95 20.80 -10.95
N PRO A 268 -27.97 21.27 -11.71
CA PRO A 268 -28.75 20.38 -12.56
C PRO A 268 -27.78 19.64 -13.49
N ASN A 269 -27.91 18.31 -13.56
CA ASN A 269 -27.11 17.52 -14.50
C ASN A 269 -27.42 17.99 -15.93
N PRO A 270 -26.42 18.11 -16.81
CA PRO A 270 -26.64 18.27 -18.24
C PRO A 270 -27.37 17.06 -18.83
#